data_AF-A0A2C9L9T2-F1
#
_entry.id   AF-A0A2C9L9T2-F1
#
_cell.length_a   1.000
_cell.length_b   1.000
_cell.length_c   1.000
_cell.angle_alpha   90.00
_cell.angle_beta   90.00
_cell.angle_gamma   90.00
#
_symmetry.space_group_name_H-M   'P 1'
#
loop_
_entity.id
_entity.type
_entity.pdbx_description
1 polymer ?
#
loop_
_entity_poly.entity_id
_entity_poly.type
_entity_poly.pdbx_seq_one_letter_code
_entity_poly.pdbx_strand_id
1 'polypeptide(L)'
;MHRRELIISAARSLDKARMIRFEERTQFMFATDVGRTASNFYIKYDTVEIINEQSKPIMTEGEILTLVSSSQEFDQIKVREDEMDELDRLTSDGCEMVVFGGKENSHGKVNILLQSYISRCSVDSFSLVSDMAYIAQVRTYLL
;
A
#
# COMPACT_ATOMS: atom_id res chain seq x y z
N MET A 1 24.68 -11.13 23.05
CA MET A 1 25.00 -9.99 22.18
C MET A 1 23.99 -9.88 21.03
N HIS A 2 23.84 -10.90 20.19
CA HIS A 2 22.99 -10.88 18.98
C HIS A 2 21.56 -10.32 19.14
N ARG A 3 20.78 -10.77 20.14
CA ARG A 3 19.40 -10.26 20.35
C ARG A 3 19.35 -8.74 20.55
N ARG A 4 20.33 -8.18 21.27
CA ARG A 4 20.39 -6.75 21.55
C ARG A 4 20.71 -5.96 20.27
N GLU A 5 21.61 -6.48 19.43
CA GLU A 5 21.93 -5.88 18.13
C GLU A 5 20.71 -5.87 17.21
N LEU A 6 19.94 -6.96 17.16
CA LEU A 6 18.70 -7.04 16.38
C LEU A 6 17.67 -6.00 16.85
N ILE A 7 17.46 -5.87 18.16
CA ILE A 7 16.51 -4.90 18.73
C ILE A 7 16.95 -3.46 18.40
N ILE A 8 18.24 -3.14 18.56
CA ILE A 8 18.76 -1.80 18.26
C ILE A 8 18.65 -1.50 16.76
N SER A 9 18.97 -2.47 15.90
CA SER A 9 18.84 -2.34 14.46
C SER A 9 17.39 -2.06 14.06
N ALA A 10 16.42 -2.82 14.60
CA ALA A 10 15.01 -2.61 14.35
C ALA A 10 14.51 -1.26 14.87
N ALA A 11 14.94 -0.85 16.06
CA ALA A 11 14.57 0.44 16.65
C ALA A 11 15.06 1.62 15.79
N ARG A 12 16.27 1.54 15.22
CA ARG A 12 16.78 2.54 14.28
C ARG A 12 15.96 2.61 13.01
N SER A 13 15.57 1.47 12.43
CA SER A 13 14.69 1.43 11.26
C SER A 13 13.33 2.06 11.57
N LEU A 14 12.71 1.70 12.69
CA LEU A 14 11.42 2.26 13.12
C LEU A 14 11.49 3.76 13.41
N ASP A 15 12.60 4.26 13.95
CA ASP A 15 12.82 5.70 14.19
C ASP A 15 12.99 6.47 12.87
N LYS A 16 13.76 5.91 11.91
CA LYS A 16 13.89 6.44 10.55
C LYS A 16 12.53 6.55 9.85
N ALA A 17 11.69 5.51 9.97
CA ALA A 17 10.31 5.51 9.47
C ALA A 17 9.32 6.30 10.34
N ARG A 18 9.80 7.06 11.34
CA ARG A 18 8.99 7.93 12.22
C ARG A 18 7.91 7.19 13.01
N MET A 19 8.02 5.87 13.16
CA MET A 19 7.07 5.03 13.91
C MET A 19 7.36 5.04 15.41
N ILE A 20 8.63 5.23 15.78
CA ILE A 20 9.05 5.46 17.17
C ILE A 20 9.99 6.66 17.25
N ARG A 21 10.29 7.08 18.48
CA ARG A 21 11.45 7.90 18.83
C ARG A 21 12.44 7.04 19.59
N PHE A 22 13.64 6.86 19.04
CA PHE A 22 14.70 6.07 19.67
C PHE A 22 15.85 6.95 20.14
N GLU A 23 16.16 6.92 21.44
CA GLU A 23 17.30 7.66 21.99
C GLU A 23 18.53 6.74 22.12
N GLU A 24 19.53 6.92 21.27
CA GLU A 24 20.73 6.06 21.16
C GLU A 24 21.50 5.89 22.49
N ARG A 25 21.59 6.95 23.29
CA ARG A 25 22.37 6.96 24.53
C ARG A 25 21.70 6.15 25.65
N THR A 26 20.39 6.34 25.82
CA THR A 26 19.60 5.74 26.92
C THR A 26 18.91 4.44 26.49
N GLN A 27 18.81 4.22 25.17
CA GLN A 27 18.09 3.12 24.52
C GLN A 27 16.58 3.12 24.79
N PHE A 28 16.02 4.27 25.21
CA PHE A 28 14.57 4.42 25.37
C PHE A 28 13.86 4.54 24.02
N MET A 29 12.65 3.99 23.97
CA MET A 29 11.78 3.95 22.79
C MET A 29 10.41 4.52 23.15
N PHE A 30 9.92 5.46 22.36
CA PHE A 30 8.59 6.03 22.53
C PHE A 30 7.79 5.89 21.23
N ALA A 31 6.58 5.34 21.30
CA ALA A 31 5.72 5.21 20.12
C ALA A 31 5.18 6.58 19.68
N THR A 32 5.27 6.87 18.39
CA THR A 32 4.63 8.03 17.76
C THR A 32 3.18 7.72 17.38
N ASP A 33 2.41 8.74 16.99
CA ASP A 33 1.06 8.52 16.48
C ASP A 33 1.06 7.71 15.18
N VAL A 34 2.07 7.90 14.31
CA VAL A 34 2.25 7.08 13.10
C VAL A 34 2.46 5.60 13.47
N GLY A 35 3.33 5.32 14.43
CA GLY A 35 3.57 3.94 14.88
C GLY A 35 2.35 3.30 15.55
N ARG A 36 1.59 4.08 16.33
CA ARG A 36 0.34 3.61 16.95
C ARG A 36 -0.72 3.29 15.89
N THR A 37 -0.92 4.20 14.93
CA THR A 37 -1.86 3.99 13.81
C THR A 37 -1.46 2.75 13.01
N ALA A 38 -0.20 2.64 12.60
CA ALA A 38 0.29 1.46 11.87
C ALA A 38 0.09 0.16 12.66
N SER A 39 0.38 0.17 13.97
CA SER A 39 0.17 -1.01 14.83
C SER A 39 -1.32 -1.37 14.99
N ASN A 40 -2.20 -0.39 15.12
CA ASN A 40 -3.64 -0.62 15.29
C ASN A 40 -4.28 -1.21 14.03
N PHE A 41 -3.75 -0.83 12.86
CA PHE A 41 -4.26 -1.23 11.56
C PHE A 41 -3.42 -2.33 10.88
N TYR A 42 -2.44 -2.89 11.59
CA TYR A 42 -1.55 -3.94 11.07
C TYR A 42 -0.84 -3.57 9.75
N ILE A 43 -0.49 -2.29 9.60
CA ILE A 43 0.20 -1.77 8.42
C ILE A 43 1.66 -2.21 8.45
N LYS A 44 2.17 -2.74 7.34
CA LYS A 44 3.59 -3.16 7.22
C LYS A 44 4.52 -1.96 7.39
N TYR A 45 5.68 -2.19 8.01
CA TYR A 45 6.74 -1.16 8.15
C TYR A 45 7.12 -0.55 6.80
N ASP A 46 7.29 -1.39 5.77
CA ASP A 46 7.69 -0.94 4.43
C ASP A 46 6.64 -0.02 3.79
N THR A 47 5.34 -0.27 4.05
CA THR A 47 4.26 0.63 3.63
C THR A 47 4.33 1.99 4.31
N VAL A 48 4.68 2.02 5.59
CA VAL A 48 4.87 3.29 6.32
C VAL A 48 6.06 4.08 5.76
N GLU A 49 7.14 3.41 5.33
CA GLU A 49 8.22 4.09 4.61
C GLU A 49 7.72 4.71 3.30
N ILE A 50 6.98 3.96 2.48
CA ILE A 50 6.41 4.46 1.22
C ILE A 50 5.51 5.69 1.46
N ILE A 51 4.63 5.64 2.46
CA ILE A 51 3.76 6.76 2.82
C ILE A 51 4.58 7.97 3.27
N ASN A 52 5.59 7.78 4.11
CA ASN A 52 6.42 8.89 4.58
C ASN A 52 7.23 9.56 3.46
N GLU A 53 7.68 8.79 2.47
CA GLU A 53 8.47 9.29 1.35
C GLU A 53 7.64 9.99 0.28
N GLN A 54 6.43 9.47 0.00
CA GLN A 54 5.59 9.94 -1.11
C GLN A 54 4.48 10.90 -0.67
N SER A 55 4.14 10.95 0.63
CA SER A 55 3.11 11.87 1.13
C SER A 55 3.52 13.33 1.01
N LYS A 56 2.54 14.16 0.64
CA LYS A 56 2.68 15.62 0.54
C LYS A 56 1.64 16.29 1.43
N PRO A 57 1.85 17.55 1.87
CA PRO A 57 0.86 18.27 2.67
C PRO A 57 -0.51 18.39 1.98
N ILE A 58 -0.52 18.42 0.64
CA ILE A 58 -1.71 18.45 -0.20
C ILE A 58 -1.50 17.40 -1.28
N MET A 59 -2.45 16.48 -1.40
CA MET A 59 -2.46 15.43 -2.43
C MET A 59 -3.81 15.44 -3.13
N THR A 60 -3.80 15.16 -4.42
CA THR A 60 -5.00 14.90 -5.23
C THR A 60 -5.51 13.48 -5.00
N GLU A 61 -6.77 13.21 -5.35
CA GLU A 61 -7.37 11.87 -5.23
C GLU A 61 -6.59 10.82 -6.04
N GLY A 62 -6.13 11.16 -7.25
CA GLY A 62 -5.27 10.30 -8.06
C GLY A 62 -3.93 9.99 -7.38
N GLU A 63 -3.29 10.97 -6.74
CA GLU A 63 -2.05 10.74 -5.98
C GLU A 63 -2.27 9.85 -4.76
N ILE A 64 -3.42 9.98 -4.08
CA ILE A 64 -3.80 9.11 -2.96
C ILE A 64 -4.00 7.67 -3.45
N LEU A 65 -4.72 7.47 -4.56
CA LEU A 65 -4.92 6.15 -5.15
C LEU A 65 -3.59 5.51 -5.58
N THR A 66 -2.69 6.28 -6.18
CA THR A 66 -1.33 5.81 -6.49
C THR A 66 -0.58 5.40 -5.23
N LEU A 67 -0.58 6.24 -4.19
CA LEU A 67 0.09 5.94 -2.93
C LEU A 67 -0.44 4.64 -2.30
N VAL A 68 -1.77 4.49 -2.21
CA VAL A 68 -2.40 3.28 -1.67
C VAL A 68 -2.08 2.07 -2.55
N SER A 69 -2.04 2.21 -3.87
CA SER A 69 -1.71 1.08 -4.76
C SER A 69 -0.24 0.66 -4.68
N SER A 70 0.63 1.52 -4.14
CA SER A 70 2.05 1.23 -3.87
C SER A 70 2.29 0.47 -2.56
N SER A 71 1.26 0.24 -1.75
CA SER A 71 1.34 -0.44 -0.46
C SER A 71 1.92 -1.86 -0.56
N GLN A 72 2.78 -2.24 0.39
CA GLN A 72 3.38 -3.59 0.44
C GLN A 72 2.39 -4.68 0.87
N GLU A 73 1.20 -4.31 1.32
CA GLU A 73 0.08 -5.21 1.53
C GLU A 73 -0.33 -5.89 0.22
N PHE A 74 -0.02 -5.32 -0.94
CA PHE A 74 -0.37 -5.88 -2.24
C PHE A 74 0.78 -6.62 -2.95
N ASP A 75 1.89 -6.92 -2.25
CA ASP A 75 3.08 -7.57 -2.85
C ASP A 75 2.81 -8.93 -3.53
N GLN A 76 1.75 -9.61 -3.12
CA GLN A 76 1.33 -10.92 -3.63
C GLN A 76 0.58 -10.82 -4.96
N ILE A 77 0.02 -9.65 -5.29
CA ILE A 77 -0.69 -9.44 -6.55
C ILE A 77 0.33 -9.36 -7.68
N LYS A 78 0.19 -10.27 -8.65
CA LYS A 78 1.02 -10.33 -9.85
C LYS A 78 0.19 -10.00 -11.08
N VAL A 79 0.86 -9.42 -12.06
CA VAL A 79 0.32 -9.15 -13.40
C VAL A 79 0.37 -10.46 -14.20
N ARG A 80 -0.70 -10.77 -14.94
CA ARG A 80 -0.79 -11.95 -15.79
C ARG A 80 -1.23 -11.53 -17.19
N GLU A 81 -0.62 -12.11 -18.23
CA GLU A 81 -0.85 -11.70 -19.62
C GLU A 81 -2.29 -11.95 -20.09
N ASP A 82 -2.93 -13.01 -19.60
CA ASP A 82 -4.30 -13.40 -19.92
C ASP A 82 -5.37 -12.47 -19.35
N GLU A 83 -4.98 -11.52 -18.50
CA GLU A 83 -5.87 -10.51 -17.90
C GLU A 83 -5.76 -9.14 -18.58
N MET A 84 -4.82 -8.95 -19.52
CA MET A 84 -4.45 -7.63 -20.05
C MET A 84 -5.58 -6.91 -20.79
N ASP A 85 -6.38 -7.64 -21.56
CA ASP A 85 -7.49 -7.08 -22.34
C ASP A 85 -8.63 -6.63 -21.41
N GLU A 86 -8.89 -7.41 -20.37
CA GLU A 86 -9.90 -7.04 -19.37
C GLU A 86 -9.45 -5.84 -18.54
N LEU A 87 -8.17 -5.76 -18.18
CA LEU A 87 -7.61 -4.58 -17.49
C LEU A 87 -7.69 -3.31 -18.34
N ASP A 88 -7.57 -3.38 -19.67
CA ASP A 88 -7.81 -2.23 -20.57
C ASP A 88 -9.26 -1.77 -20.54
N ARG A 89 -10.19 -2.74 -20.60
CA ARG A 89 -11.63 -2.47 -20.51
C ARG A 89 -11.96 -1.81 -19.18
N LEU A 90 -11.48 -2.36 -18.07
CA LEU A 90 -11.68 -1.81 -16.73
C LEU A 90 -11.05 -0.43 -16.55
N THR A 91 -9.90 -0.18 -17.18
CA THR A 91 -9.28 1.16 -17.17
C THR A 91 -10.16 2.18 -17.89
N SER A 92 -10.82 1.79 -18.98
CA SER A 92 -11.68 2.69 -19.75
C SER A 92 -13.06 2.90 -19.11
N ASP A 93 -13.62 1.84 -18.53
CA ASP A 93 -14.98 1.82 -18.01
C ASP A 93 -15.08 2.22 -16.52
N GLY A 94 -14.00 1.99 -15.75
CA GLY A 94 -14.04 2.02 -14.29
C GLY A 94 -13.07 2.99 -13.61
N CYS A 95 -12.07 3.51 -14.31
CA CYS A 95 -11.11 4.45 -13.73
C CYS A 95 -11.47 5.89 -14.09
N GLU A 96 -11.85 6.68 -13.08
CA GLU A 96 -12.02 8.13 -13.22
C GLU A 96 -10.67 8.88 -13.13
N MET A 97 -9.72 8.31 -12.39
CA MET A 97 -8.40 8.88 -12.16
C MET A 97 -7.34 8.19 -13.00
N VAL A 98 -6.37 8.97 -13.48
CA VAL A 98 -5.25 8.45 -14.28
C VAL A 98 -4.46 7.42 -13.49
N VAL A 99 -4.31 6.22 -14.05
CA VAL A 99 -3.48 5.16 -13.47
C VAL A 99 -2.03 5.37 -13.87
N PHE A 100 -1.27 6.04 -13.01
CA PHE A 100 0.17 6.25 -13.23
C PHE A 100 0.92 4.90 -13.24
N GLY A 101 1.77 4.71 -14.25
CA GLY A 101 2.57 3.49 -14.44
C GLY A 101 1.92 2.41 -15.31
N GLY A 102 0.62 2.50 -15.61
CA GLY A 102 -0.10 1.57 -16.50
C GLY A 102 -0.31 0.16 -15.92
N LYS A 103 -1.08 -0.67 -16.64
CA LYS A 103 -1.53 -2.01 -16.20
C LYS A 103 -0.43 -3.08 -16.10
N GLU A 104 0.73 -2.83 -16.71
CA GLU A 104 1.82 -3.80 -16.85
C GLU A 104 2.62 -4.03 -15.56
N ASN A 105 2.38 -3.24 -14.52
CA ASN A 105 2.98 -3.42 -13.20
C ASN A 105 1.92 -3.69 -12.12
N SER A 106 2.34 -4.30 -11.01
CA SER A 106 1.45 -4.70 -9.92
C SER A 106 0.69 -3.51 -9.32
N HIS A 107 1.34 -2.35 -9.17
CA HIS A 107 0.71 -1.15 -8.60
C HIS A 107 -0.39 -0.60 -9.52
N GLY A 108 -0.17 -0.59 -10.83
CA GLY A 108 -1.18 -0.17 -11.79
C GLY A 108 -2.36 -1.12 -11.84
N LYS A 109 -2.11 -2.44 -11.79
CA LYS A 109 -3.18 -3.44 -11.66
C LYS A 109 -4.01 -3.22 -10.38
N VAL A 110 -3.36 -3.02 -9.24
CA VAL A 110 -4.05 -2.73 -7.97
C VAL A 110 -4.89 -1.46 -8.07
N ASN A 111 -4.35 -0.40 -8.67
CA ASN A 111 -5.05 0.87 -8.85
C ASN A 111 -6.30 0.71 -9.72
N ILE A 112 -6.18 0.02 -10.86
CA ILE A 112 -7.31 -0.27 -11.75
C ILE A 112 -8.40 -1.05 -11.00
N LEU A 113 -8.03 -2.10 -10.26
CA LEU A 113 -8.98 -2.92 -9.52
C LEU A 113 -9.62 -2.16 -8.36
N LEU A 114 -8.87 -1.29 -7.68
CA LEU A 114 -9.39 -0.44 -6.60
C LEU A 114 -10.43 0.56 -7.14
N GLN A 115 -10.12 1.25 -8.25
CA GLN A 115 -11.07 2.16 -8.89
C GLN A 115 -12.28 1.40 -9.43
N SER A 116 -12.07 0.29 -10.13
CA SER A 116 -13.16 -0.57 -10.65
C SER A 116 -14.09 -1.06 -9.54
N TYR A 117 -13.54 -1.41 -8.37
CA TYR A 117 -14.32 -1.80 -7.20
C TYR A 117 -15.18 -0.63 -6.67
N ILE A 118 -14.62 0.58 -6.58
CA ILE A 118 -15.34 1.78 -6.13
C ILE A 118 -16.46 2.13 -7.14
N SER A 119 -16.15 2.05 -8.43
CA SER A 119 -17.07 2.30 -9.55
C SER A 119 -18.08 1.18 -9.78
N ARG A 120 -17.96 0.05 -9.06
CA ARG A 120 -18.83 -1.13 -9.16
C ARG A 120 -18.86 -1.75 -10.56
N CYS A 121 -17.71 -1.75 -11.24
CA CYS A 121 -17.57 -2.37 -12.56
C CYS A 121 -17.65 -3.89 -12.49
N SER A 122 -18.15 -4.52 -13.55
CA SER A 122 -18.18 -5.97 -13.68
C SER A 122 -16.83 -6.51 -14.10
N VAL A 123 -16.28 -7.41 -13.28
CA VAL A 123 -15.05 -8.16 -13.52
C VAL A 123 -15.41 -9.62 -13.81
N ASP A 124 -14.92 -10.13 -14.92
CA ASP A 124 -15.27 -11.43 -15.52
C ASP A 124 -14.22 -12.49 -15.18
N SER A 125 -12.93 -12.16 -15.27
CA SER A 125 -11.86 -13.12 -14.98
C SER A 125 -11.82 -13.49 -13.50
N PHE A 126 -11.85 -14.81 -13.23
CA PHE A 126 -11.83 -15.33 -11.87
C PHE A 126 -10.61 -14.87 -11.07
N SER A 127 -9.44 -14.76 -11.72
CA SER A 127 -8.22 -14.31 -11.06
C SER A 127 -8.29 -12.82 -10.69
N LEU A 128 -8.87 -11.97 -11.56
CA LEU A 128 -9.10 -10.56 -11.24
C LEU A 128 -10.17 -10.37 -10.17
N VAL A 129 -11.24 -11.17 -10.17
CA VAL A 129 -12.25 -11.17 -9.10
C VAL A 129 -11.60 -11.51 -7.76
N SER A 130 -10.73 -12.52 -7.73
CA SER A 130 -9.99 -12.91 -6.52
C SER A 130 -9.04 -11.80 -6.05
N ASP A 131 -8.28 -11.19 -6.95
CA ASP A 131 -7.36 -10.10 -6.62
C ASP A 131 -8.13 -8.86 -6.11
N MET A 132 -9.27 -8.52 -6.73
CA MET A 132 -10.15 -7.44 -6.30
C MET A 132 -10.77 -7.70 -4.93
N ALA A 133 -11.19 -8.94 -4.64
CA ALA A 133 -11.69 -9.32 -3.33
C ALA A 133 -10.62 -9.18 -2.24
N TYR A 134 -9.37 -9.56 -2.55
CA TYR A 134 -8.23 -9.36 -1.66
C TYR A 134 -7.99 -7.87 -1.38
N ILE A 135 -7.97 -7.03 -2.42
CA ILE A 135 -7.84 -5.56 -2.27
C ILE A 135 -8.95 -5.00 -1.38
N ALA A 136 -10.20 -5.41 -1.61
CA ALA A 136 -11.35 -4.97 -0.81
C ALA A 136 -11.28 -5.42 0.65
N GLN A 137 -10.62 -6.54 0.96
CA GLN A 137 -10.43 -7.00 2.34
C GLN A 137 -9.37 -6.15 3.07
N VAL A 138 -8.23 -5.90 2.43
CA VAL A 138 -7.16 -5.04 2.96
C VAL A 138 -7.65 -3.61 3.18
N ARG A 139 -8.57 -3.13 2.33
CA ARG A 139 -9.21 -1.81 2.42
C ARG A 139 -9.79 -1.49 3.80
N THR A 140 -10.21 -2.48 4.59
CA THR A 140 -10.89 -2.26 5.88
C THR A 140 -10.07 -1.39 6.86
N TYR A 141 -8.75 -1.25 6.66
CA TYR A 141 -7.87 -0.52 7.56
C TYR A 141 -6.90 0.49 6.90
N LEU A 142 -6.82 0.55 5.56
CA LEU A 142 -5.89 1.44 4.84
C LEU A 142 -6.54 2.73 4.30
N LEU A 143 -7.87 2.81 4.25
CA LEU A 143 -8.66 4.00 3.88
C LEU A 143 -9.51 4.45 5.07
#